data_AF-A0A1S3XG49-F1
#
_entry.id   AF-A0A1S3XG49-F1
#
_cell.length_a   1.000
_cell.length_b   1.000
_cell.length_c   1.000
_cell.angle_alpha   90.00
_cell.angle_beta   90.00
_cell.angle_gamma   90.00
#
_symmetry.space_group_name_H-M   'P 1'
#
loop_
_entity.id
_entity.type
_entity.pdbx_description
1 polymer ?
#
loop_
_entity_poly.entity_id
_entity_poly.type
_entity_poly.pdbx_seq_one_letter_code
_entity_poly.pdbx_strand_id
1 'polypeptide(L)'
;MMEKADPSQKLYTRMRLWEFPDQYVVEPTDGSCGSCLEISRMDGSMKLIDEVPECTLVRVPKIQTIFGVIGMLKLLAGSYLLVITERECVGSYFGHPIFKVSSMKYFPCDHSLKNSSAEQKNMEAQFSALLNVAERTPGLYFSYDVNLTLSAQRLHDLGDESKLLPLWRQADPRFLWNNYMMEVMIDNKLDPFLLPVVQGSFHNFQSAIGKDIIDVTLIARRCNRRTGTRMWRRGADSDGFVANF
;
A
#
# COMPACT_ATOMS: atom_id res chain seq x y z
N MET A 1 6.32 -24.92 14.96
CA MET A 1 4.85 -25.01 14.89
C MET A 1 4.40 -23.87 13.99
N MET A 2 3.99 -24.16 12.75
CA MET A 2 3.38 -23.16 11.88
C MET A 2 1.94 -22.97 12.36
N GLU A 3 1.60 -21.76 12.82
CA GLU A 3 0.20 -21.37 13.05
C GLU A 3 -0.56 -21.61 11.75
N LYS A 4 -1.67 -22.36 11.84
CA LYS A 4 -2.61 -22.53 10.74
C LYS A 4 -3.09 -21.16 10.31
N ALA A 5 -2.74 -20.73 9.10
CA ALA A 5 -3.30 -19.53 8.51
C ALA A 5 -4.81 -19.73 8.35
N ASP A 6 -5.59 -18.80 8.89
CA ASP A 6 -7.03 -18.74 8.64
C ASP A 6 -7.27 -18.63 7.12
N PRO A 7 -8.35 -19.24 6.59
CA PRO A 7 -8.58 -19.29 5.15
C PRO A 7 -8.69 -17.87 4.58
N SER A 8 -7.79 -17.58 3.63
CA SER A 8 -7.77 -16.43 2.72
C SER A 8 -8.68 -15.26 3.09
N GLN A 9 -8.34 -14.51 4.13
CA GLN A 9 -8.95 -13.21 4.37
C GLN A 9 -8.70 -12.33 3.13
N LYS A 10 -9.78 -12.02 2.42
CA LYS A 10 -9.74 -11.16 1.25
C LYS A 10 -9.35 -9.74 1.67
N LEU A 11 -8.58 -9.07 0.82
CA LEU A 11 -8.23 -7.68 1.04
C LEU A 11 -9.48 -6.81 0.95
N TYR A 12 -9.57 -5.79 1.80
CA TYR A 12 -10.66 -4.83 1.72
C TYR A 12 -10.53 -3.95 0.47
N THR A 13 -11.60 -3.87 -0.31
CA THR A 13 -11.61 -3.22 -1.62
C THR A 13 -12.09 -1.77 -1.59
N ARG A 14 -12.87 -1.42 -0.55
CA ARG A 14 -13.42 -0.08 -0.32
C ARG A 14 -13.61 0.16 1.17
N MET A 15 -13.08 1.26 1.66
CA MET A 15 -13.11 1.63 3.08
C MET A 15 -13.53 3.10 3.27
N ARG A 16 -14.00 3.43 4.47
CA ARG A 16 -14.21 4.81 4.95
C ARG A 16 -13.14 5.16 5.97
N LEU A 17 -12.43 6.25 5.73
CA LEU A 17 -11.53 6.88 6.68
C LEU A 17 -12.31 7.93 7.46
N TRP A 18 -12.38 7.74 8.77
CA TRP A 18 -12.96 8.65 9.73
C TRP A 18 -11.84 9.45 10.41
N GLU A 19 -11.89 10.76 10.28
CA GLU A 19 -10.93 11.67 10.91
C GLU A 19 -11.50 12.22 12.22
N PHE A 20 -11.08 11.64 13.36
CA PHE A 20 -11.37 12.16 14.70
C PHE A 20 -10.24 13.07 15.20
N PRO A 21 -10.45 13.91 16.23
CA PRO A 21 -9.38 14.77 16.77
C PRO A 21 -8.13 13.98 17.22
N ASP A 22 -8.33 12.82 17.84
CA ASP A 22 -7.28 12.05 18.51
C ASP A 22 -6.88 10.76 17.76
N GLN A 23 -7.67 10.35 16.77
CA GLN A 23 -7.45 9.11 16.02
C GLN A 23 -7.97 9.15 14.59
N TYR A 24 -7.51 8.20 13.78
CA TYR A 24 -8.10 7.85 12.50
C TYR A 24 -8.73 6.46 12.63
N VAL A 25 -9.93 6.27 12.06
CA VAL A 25 -10.55 4.95 12.01
C VAL A 25 -10.80 4.59 10.55
N VAL A 26 -10.34 3.42 10.13
CA VAL A 26 -10.56 2.87 8.78
C VAL A 26 -11.58 1.74 8.89
N GLU A 27 -12.77 1.98 8.34
CA GLU A 27 -13.89 1.06 8.36
C GLU A 27 -14.04 0.39 6.98
N PRO A 28 -14.04 -0.95 6.86
CA PRO A 28 -14.38 -1.62 5.61
C PRO A 28 -15.84 -1.41 5.24
N THR A 29 -16.11 -1.13 3.96
CA THR A 29 -17.47 -0.85 3.44
C THR A 29 -17.85 -1.71 2.24
N ASP A 30 -17.04 -2.71 1.94
CA ASP A 30 -17.20 -3.60 0.79
C ASP A 30 -18.14 -4.78 1.05
N GLY A 31 -18.91 -4.73 2.15
CA GLY A 31 -19.83 -5.80 2.57
C GLY A 31 -19.16 -6.88 3.44
N SER A 32 -17.85 -6.79 3.66
CA SER A 32 -17.14 -7.63 4.62
C SER A 32 -17.42 -7.14 6.04
N CYS A 33 -17.97 -7.99 6.92
CA CYS A 33 -18.15 -7.69 8.34
C CYS A 33 -16.81 -7.80 9.09
N GLY A 34 -15.87 -6.94 8.75
CA GLY A 34 -14.50 -6.94 9.25
C GLY A 34 -14.26 -5.90 10.33
N SER A 35 -13.33 -6.17 11.24
CA SER A 35 -12.90 -5.20 12.25
C SER A 35 -12.32 -3.95 11.59
N CYS A 36 -12.67 -2.79 12.13
CA CYS A 36 -12.12 -1.51 11.74
C CYS A 36 -10.68 -1.36 12.26
N LEU A 37 -9.88 -0.58 11.55
CA LEU A 37 -8.51 -0.26 11.95
C LEU A 37 -8.47 1.12 12.61
N GLU A 38 -8.17 1.16 13.90
CA GLU A 38 -7.92 2.37 14.67
C GLU A 38 -6.43 2.71 14.60
N ILE A 39 -6.14 4.00 14.35
CA ILE A 39 -4.79 4.54 14.26
C ILE A 39 -4.73 5.78 15.14
N SER A 40 -3.95 5.71 16.22
CA SER A 40 -3.78 6.83 17.15
C SER A 40 -3.00 7.97 16.48
N ARG A 41 -3.48 9.21 16.64
CA ARG A 41 -2.76 10.43 16.17
C ARG A 41 -1.63 10.85 17.10
N MET A 42 -1.46 10.19 18.24
CA MET A 42 -0.41 10.54 19.21
C MET A 42 0.93 9.89 18.86
N ASP A 43 0.89 8.62 18.46
CA ASP A 43 2.05 7.74 18.29
C ASP A 43 2.02 6.93 16.99
N GLY A 44 0.92 6.98 16.23
CA GLY A 44 0.72 6.14 15.06
C GLY A 44 0.51 4.65 15.40
N SER A 45 0.18 4.31 16.64
CA SER A 45 -0.14 2.93 17.01
C SER A 45 -1.43 2.47 16.32
N MET A 46 -1.44 1.21 15.90
CA MET A 46 -2.52 0.61 15.12
C MET A 46 -3.17 -0.52 15.90
N LYS A 47 -4.50 -0.54 15.96
CA LYS A 47 -5.29 -1.57 16.65
C LYS A 47 -6.54 -1.93 15.84
N LEU A 48 -7.02 -3.15 15.99
CA LEU A 48 -8.31 -3.57 15.46
C LEU A 48 -9.41 -3.29 16.48
N ILE A 49 -10.49 -2.67 16.02
CA ILE A 49 -11.71 -2.41 16.80
C ILE A 49 -12.92 -2.97 16.06
N ASP A 50 -13.92 -3.46 16.77
CA ASP A 50 -15.08 -4.11 16.13
C ASP A 50 -16.13 -3.10 15.65
N GLU A 51 -16.25 -1.95 16.30
CA GLU A 51 -17.20 -0.90 15.95
C GLU A 51 -16.53 0.47 15.89
N VAL A 52 -17.02 1.34 15.00
CA VAL A 52 -16.58 2.74 14.94
C VAL A 52 -17.02 3.44 16.23
N PRO A 53 -16.13 4.18 16.93
CA PRO A 53 -16.47 4.83 18.18
C PRO A 53 -17.68 5.76 18.03
N GLU A 54 -18.64 5.66 18.95
CA GLU A 54 -19.81 6.54 18.97
C GLU A 54 -19.38 8.01 19.10
N CYS A 55 -19.77 8.84 18.12
CA CYS A 55 -19.54 10.27 18.16
C CYS A 55 -20.35 10.94 19.27
N THR A 56 -19.78 11.06 20.46
CA THR A 56 -20.31 11.91 21.56
C THR A 56 -19.82 13.37 21.46
N LEU A 57 -19.06 13.73 20.42
CA LEU A 57 -18.42 15.04 20.25
C LEU A 57 -19.24 16.04 19.40
N VAL A 58 -19.10 17.33 19.73
CA VAL A 58 -19.77 18.51 19.12
C VAL A 58 -19.39 18.75 17.64
N ARG A 59 -18.35 18.08 17.11
CA ARG A 59 -17.90 18.22 15.72
C ARG A 59 -18.06 16.91 14.95
N VAL A 60 -18.75 16.99 13.81
CA VAL A 60 -18.91 15.88 12.88
C VAL A 60 -17.52 15.49 12.33
N PRO A 61 -17.10 14.22 12.43
CA PRO A 61 -15.83 13.76 11.89
C PRO A 61 -15.84 13.91 10.37
N LYS A 62 -14.68 14.24 9.79
CA LYS A 62 -14.54 14.28 8.34
C LYS A 62 -14.42 12.85 7.84
N ILE A 63 -15.30 12.48 6.91
CA ILE A 63 -15.37 11.12 6.35
C ILE A 63 -14.86 11.18 4.91
N GLN A 64 -13.93 10.30 4.56
CA GLN A 64 -13.42 10.16 3.20
C GLN A 64 -13.46 8.70 2.77
N THR A 65 -13.86 8.42 1.51
CA THR A 65 -13.72 7.08 0.94
C THR A 65 -12.27 6.85 0.53
N ILE A 66 -11.73 5.68 0.87
CA ILE A 66 -10.40 5.23 0.46
C ILE A 66 -10.50 3.83 -0.16
N PHE A 67 -9.52 3.49 -1.00
CA PHE A 67 -9.47 2.22 -1.71
C PHE A 67 -8.34 1.29 -1.25
N GLY A 68 -7.47 1.76 -0.36
CA GLY A 68 -6.35 0.99 0.14
C GLY A 68 -5.55 1.77 1.16
N VAL A 69 -4.98 1.06 2.12
CA VAL A 69 -3.94 1.60 3.02
C VAL A 69 -2.60 1.19 2.43
N ILE A 70 -1.75 2.17 2.11
CA ILE A 70 -0.40 1.91 1.58
C ILE A 70 0.52 1.48 2.71
N GLY A 71 0.40 2.17 3.85
CA GLY A 71 1.11 1.86 5.07
C GLY A 71 1.46 3.09 5.90
N MET A 72 2.33 2.87 6.86
CA MET A 72 2.82 3.86 7.81
C MET A 72 4.23 4.30 7.43
N LEU A 73 4.41 5.58 7.11
CA LEU A 73 5.73 6.14 6.86
C LEU A 73 6.26 6.81 8.13
N LYS A 74 7.31 6.23 8.72
CA LYS A 74 8.01 6.83 9.87
C LYS A 74 9.15 7.71 9.38
N LEU A 75 9.07 9.00 9.69
CA LEU A 75 10.12 9.99 9.45
C LEU A 75 10.66 10.49 10.80
N LEU A 76 11.79 11.19 10.80
CA LEU A 76 12.34 11.78 12.03
C LEU A 76 11.38 12.81 12.66
N ALA A 77 10.62 13.52 11.82
CA ALA A 77 9.62 14.48 12.27
C ALA A 77 8.36 13.82 12.83
N GLY A 78 8.14 12.53 12.52
CA GLY A 78 7.05 11.72 13.05
C GLY A 78 6.40 10.78 12.02
N SER A 79 5.19 10.29 12.30
CA SER A 79 4.55 9.19 11.57
C SER A 79 3.42 9.67 10.66
N TYR A 80 3.42 9.22 9.40
CA TYR A 80 2.45 9.65 8.38
C TYR A 80 1.75 8.46 7.71
N LEU A 81 0.42 8.40 7.83
CA LEU A 81 -0.41 7.35 7.25
C LEU A 81 -0.67 7.66 5.79
N LEU A 82 -0.24 6.79 4.88
CA LEU A 82 -0.50 6.94 3.45
C LEU A 82 -1.67 6.06 3.02
N VAL A 83 -2.63 6.65 2.33
CA VAL A 83 -3.82 5.98 1.82
C VAL A 83 -4.08 6.32 0.36
N ILE A 84 -4.73 5.40 -0.35
CA ILE A 84 -5.18 5.57 -1.73
C ILE A 84 -6.59 6.15 -1.70
N THR A 85 -6.75 7.38 -2.19
CA THR A 85 -8.06 8.05 -2.23
C THR A 85 -8.79 7.82 -3.55
N GLU A 86 -8.06 7.65 -4.65
CA GLU A 86 -8.62 7.38 -5.97
C GLU A 86 -7.80 6.34 -6.72
N ARG A 87 -8.51 5.47 -7.46
CA ARG A 87 -7.93 4.43 -8.31
C ARG A 87 -8.66 4.34 -9.64
N GLU A 88 -7.94 3.95 -10.67
CA GLU A 88 -8.47 3.71 -12.03
C GLU A 88 -8.29 2.24 -12.41
N CYS A 89 -9.33 1.60 -12.95
CA CYS A 89 -9.22 0.24 -13.49
C CYS A 89 -8.58 0.32 -14.88
N VAL A 90 -7.37 -0.23 -15.04
CA VAL A 90 -6.58 -0.11 -16.28
C VAL A 90 -6.60 -1.38 -17.14
N GLY A 91 -7.29 -2.42 -16.69
CA GLY A 91 -7.45 -3.68 -17.41
C GLY A 91 -7.54 -4.86 -16.45
N SER A 92 -7.32 -6.06 -16.98
CA SER A 92 -7.32 -7.30 -16.21
C SER A 92 -6.07 -8.14 -16.47
N TYR A 93 -5.67 -8.93 -15.48
CA TYR A 93 -4.60 -9.91 -15.58
C TYR A 93 -5.10 -11.22 -14.95
N PHE A 94 -5.13 -12.30 -15.74
CA PHE A 94 -5.76 -13.58 -15.37
C PHE A 94 -7.21 -13.44 -14.87
N GLY A 95 -7.99 -12.54 -15.48
CA GLY A 95 -9.38 -12.29 -15.09
C GLY A 95 -9.55 -11.43 -13.83
N HIS A 96 -8.47 -11.04 -13.16
CA HIS A 96 -8.50 -10.14 -12.01
C HIS A 96 -8.26 -8.69 -12.43
N PRO A 97 -9.04 -7.74 -11.92
CA PRO A 97 -8.89 -6.34 -12.29
C PRO A 97 -7.59 -5.75 -11.72
N ILE A 98 -6.92 -4.96 -12.54
CA ILE A 98 -5.70 -4.24 -12.19
C ILE A 98 -6.02 -2.76 -12.05
N PHE A 99 -5.56 -2.18 -10.95
CA PHE A 99 -5.82 -0.79 -10.61
C PHE A 99 -4.52 0.02 -10.64
N LYS A 100 -4.62 1.21 -11.22
CA LYS A 100 -3.61 2.26 -11.12
C LYS A 100 -4.01 3.21 -10.00
N VAL A 101 -3.06 3.60 -9.16
CA VAL A 101 -3.27 4.65 -8.16
C VAL A 101 -3.34 6.00 -8.86
N SER A 102 -4.50 6.68 -8.74
CA SER A 102 -4.71 8.00 -9.34
C SER A 102 -4.39 9.12 -8.37
N SER A 103 -4.76 8.95 -7.09
CA SER A 103 -4.49 9.93 -6.04
C SER A 103 -4.21 9.22 -4.71
N MET A 104 -3.23 9.75 -3.99
CA MET A 104 -2.86 9.35 -2.64
C MET A 104 -2.97 10.56 -1.72
N LYS A 105 -3.19 10.33 -0.43
CA LYS A 105 -3.06 11.35 0.60
C LYS A 105 -2.32 10.80 1.79
N TYR A 106 -1.58 11.66 2.47
CA TYR A 106 -0.95 11.35 3.74
C TYR A 106 -1.68 12.05 4.89
N PHE A 107 -1.70 11.39 6.05
CA PHE A 107 -2.32 11.88 7.27
C PHE A 107 -1.30 11.85 8.41
N PRO A 108 -0.97 12.98 9.03
CA PRO A 108 0.00 13.02 10.12
C PRO A 108 -0.57 12.39 11.39
N CYS A 109 0.26 11.62 12.09
CA CYS A 109 -0.03 10.96 13.37
C CYS A 109 0.87 11.52 14.48
N ASP A 110 1.07 12.85 14.51
CA ASP A 110 1.93 13.52 15.48
C ASP A 110 1.22 14.69 16.17
N HIS A 111 0.37 14.38 17.15
CA HIS A 111 -0.20 15.42 18.00
C HIS A 111 0.84 16.02 18.99
N SER A 112 2.05 15.44 19.10
CA SER A 112 3.11 15.92 20.00
C SER A 112 3.87 17.15 19.48
N LEU A 113 3.75 17.49 18.19
CA LEU A 113 4.47 18.62 17.57
C LEU A 113 3.97 20.01 18.01
N LYS A 114 2.90 20.08 18.82
CA LYS A 114 2.42 21.35 19.38
C LYS A 114 3.45 22.06 20.28
N ASN A 115 4.47 21.35 20.76
CA ASN A 115 5.56 21.90 21.60
C ASN A 115 6.96 21.79 20.96
N SER A 116 7.07 21.73 19.63
CA SER A 116 8.35 21.46 18.97
C SER A 116 9.32 22.66 18.94
N SER A 117 10.62 22.37 19.06
CA SER A 117 11.70 23.36 18.94
C SER A 117 11.77 23.96 17.53
N ALA A 118 12.42 25.11 17.36
CA ALA A 118 12.57 25.76 16.05
C ALA A 118 13.28 24.87 15.01
N GLU A 119 14.18 23.99 15.47
CA GLU A 119 14.90 23.02 14.62
C GLU A 119 13.97 21.93 14.08
N GLN A 120 13.02 21.45 14.90
CA GLN A 120 12.02 20.47 14.49
C GLN A 120 11.13 21.01 13.37
N LYS A 121 10.74 22.29 13.44
CA LYS A 121 9.92 22.95 12.41
C LYS A 121 10.65 23.09 11.07
N ASN A 122 11.96 23.33 11.10
CA ASN A 122 12.78 23.37 9.88
C ASN A 122 12.92 21.96 9.26
N MET A 123 13.13 20.93 10.09
CA MET A 123 13.13 19.54 9.61
C MET A 123 11.78 19.13 9.01
N GLU A 124 10.67 19.49 9.65
CA GLU A 124 9.32 19.24 9.14
C GLU A 124 9.11 19.86 7.74
N ALA A 125 9.59 21.08 7.51
CA ALA A 125 9.55 21.70 6.18
C ALA A 125 10.31 20.87 5.13
N GLN A 126 11.50 20.34 5.45
CA GLN A 126 12.26 19.48 4.54
C GLN A 126 11.55 18.13 4.29
N PHE A 127 10.99 17.52 5.34
CA PHE A 127 10.25 16.26 5.23
C PHE A 127 8.92 16.43 4.48
N SER A 128 8.27 17.60 4.57
CA SER A 128 7.07 17.91 3.81
C SER A 128 7.33 17.83 2.30
N ALA A 129 8.51 18.23 1.83
CA ALA A 129 8.89 18.09 0.43
C ALA A 129 9.00 16.62 0.01
N LEU A 130 9.55 15.76 0.88
CA LEU A 130 9.64 14.32 0.65
C LEU A 130 8.25 13.65 0.65
N LEU A 131 7.35 14.07 1.54
CA LEU A 131 5.96 13.60 1.57
C LEU A 131 5.22 13.97 0.28
N ASN A 132 5.40 15.21 -0.19
CA ASN A 132 4.85 15.65 -1.48
C ASN A 132 5.37 14.82 -2.66
N VAL A 133 6.66 14.42 -2.62
CA VAL A 133 7.22 13.51 -3.64
C VAL A 133 6.59 12.12 -3.54
N ALA A 134 6.42 11.59 -2.32
CA ALA A 134 5.79 10.30 -2.11
C ALA A 134 4.33 10.28 -2.63
N GLU A 135 3.55 11.31 -2.31
CA GLU A 135 2.16 11.48 -2.76
C GLU A 135 2.04 11.56 -4.28
N ARG A 136 3.02 12.17 -4.95
CA ARG A 136 3.02 12.34 -6.41
C ARG A 136 3.74 11.22 -7.15
N THR A 137 4.09 10.13 -6.48
CA THR A 137 4.80 9.01 -7.11
C THR A 137 3.93 8.42 -8.24
N PRO A 138 4.36 8.53 -9.51
CA PRO A 138 3.58 8.01 -10.62
C PRO A 138 3.83 6.52 -10.82
N GLY A 139 2.92 5.89 -11.57
CA GLY A 139 3.10 4.52 -12.05
C GLY A 139 3.00 3.47 -10.94
N LEU A 140 2.14 3.71 -9.95
CA LEU A 140 1.82 2.73 -8.92
C LEU A 140 0.60 1.90 -9.35
N TYR A 141 0.73 0.58 -9.27
CA TYR A 141 -0.30 -0.38 -9.66
C TYR A 141 -0.48 -1.42 -8.57
N PHE A 142 -1.69 -1.96 -8.45
CA PHE A 142 -2.01 -3.02 -7.51
C PHE A 142 -3.23 -3.83 -8.00
N SER A 143 -3.48 -4.95 -7.35
CA SER A 143 -4.72 -5.71 -7.45
C SER A 143 -5.08 -6.25 -6.07
N TYR A 144 -6.37 -6.46 -5.82
CA TYR A 144 -6.85 -7.08 -4.58
C TYR A 144 -6.77 -8.61 -4.61
N ASP A 145 -6.68 -9.19 -5.81
CA ASP A 145 -6.87 -10.62 -6.01
C ASP A 145 -5.64 -11.33 -6.61
N VAL A 146 -4.78 -10.61 -7.35
CA VAL A 146 -3.61 -11.22 -8.02
C VAL A 146 -2.30 -10.56 -7.60
N ASN A 147 -1.28 -11.40 -7.41
CA ASN A 147 0.06 -10.95 -7.07
C ASN A 147 0.78 -10.39 -8.31
N LEU A 148 0.95 -9.08 -8.36
CA LEU A 148 1.65 -8.40 -9.44
C LEU A 148 3.18 -8.45 -9.35
N THR A 149 3.74 -8.74 -8.18
CA THR A 149 5.21 -8.72 -7.97
C THR A 149 5.94 -9.85 -8.69
N LEU A 150 5.26 -10.96 -8.97
CA LEU A 150 5.84 -12.16 -9.59
C LEU A 150 5.61 -12.21 -11.10
N SER A 151 6.51 -12.90 -11.83
CA SER A 151 6.27 -13.24 -13.23
C SER A 151 5.21 -14.34 -13.34
N ALA A 152 4.55 -14.46 -14.50
CA ALA A 152 3.58 -15.53 -14.76
C ALA A 152 4.16 -16.93 -14.48
N GLN A 153 5.41 -17.16 -14.88
CA GLN A 153 6.12 -18.42 -14.60
C GLN A 153 6.27 -18.66 -13.09
N ARG A 154 6.78 -17.68 -12.33
CA ARG A 154 6.94 -17.82 -10.87
C ARG A 154 5.60 -17.95 -10.15
N LEU A 155 4.55 -17.32 -10.69
CA LEU A 155 3.20 -17.45 -10.17
C LEU A 155 2.65 -18.87 -10.39
N HIS A 156 2.99 -19.50 -11.51
CA HIS A 156 2.65 -20.89 -11.78
C HIS A 156 3.45 -21.87 -10.91
N ASP A 157 4.74 -21.58 -10.71
CA ASP A 157 5.65 -22.40 -9.89
C ASP A 157 5.37 -22.29 -8.38
N LEU A 158 4.53 -21.34 -7.94
CA LEU A 158 4.07 -21.26 -6.55
C LEU A 158 3.29 -22.53 -6.19
N GLY A 159 3.75 -23.24 -5.15
CA GLY A 159 3.03 -24.37 -4.60
C GLY A 159 1.66 -23.97 -4.06
N ASP A 160 0.73 -24.92 -4.00
CA ASP A 160 -0.65 -24.65 -3.60
C ASP A 160 -0.78 -24.07 -2.19
N GLU A 161 0.07 -24.51 -1.25
CA GLU A 161 0.19 -23.93 0.09
C GLU A 161 0.52 -22.44 0.08
N SER A 162 1.37 -22.00 -0.86
CA SER A 162 1.75 -20.59 -0.96
C SER A 162 0.64 -19.74 -1.54
N LYS A 163 -0.21 -20.31 -2.41
CA LYS A 163 -1.38 -19.61 -2.97
C LYS A 163 -2.46 -19.33 -1.92
N LEU A 164 -2.49 -20.10 -0.82
CA LEU A 164 -3.41 -19.89 0.30
C LEU A 164 -2.99 -18.73 1.22
N LEU A 165 -1.73 -18.30 1.14
CA LEU A 165 -1.23 -17.20 1.96
C LEU A 165 -1.80 -15.85 1.49
N PRO A 166 -1.85 -14.82 2.36
CA PRO A 166 -2.16 -13.46 1.94
C PRO A 166 -1.22 -12.96 0.84
N LEU A 167 -1.70 -12.10 -0.06
CA LEU A 167 -0.95 -11.61 -1.23
C LEU A 167 0.41 -11.01 -0.86
N TRP A 168 0.51 -10.31 0.28
CA TRP A 168 1.75 -9.70 0.73
C TRP A 168 2.83 -10.74 1.11
N ARG A 169 2.44 -11.93 1.60
CA ARG A 169 3.38 -13.03 1.91
C ARG A 169 3.86 -13.76 0.67
N GLN A 170 3.04 -13.77 -0.38
CA GLN A 170 3.41 -14.30 -1.68
C GLN A 170 4.31 -13.35 -2.48
N ALA A 171 4.35 -12.08 -2.09
CA ALA A 171 5.00 -11.03 -2.86
C ALA A 171 6.54 -11.18 -2.89
N ASP A 172 7.15 -10.89 -4.04
CA ASP A 172 8.60 -10.73 -4.13
C ASP A 172 8.98 -9.37 -3.53
N PRO A 173 9.76 -9.34 -2.43
CA PRO A 173 10.10 -8.10 -1.75
C PRO A 173 10.85 -7.10 -2.63
N ARG A 174 11.45 -7.54 -3.75
CA ARG A 174 12.18 -6.68 -4.68
C ARG A 174 11.25 -5.76 -5.48
N PHE A 175 10.01 -6.17 -5.73
CA PHE A 175 9.06 -5.40 -6.54
C PHE A 175 7.93 -4.80 -5.71
N LEU A 176 7.99 -4.97 -4.38
CA LEU A 176 7.02 -4.47 -3.43
C LEU A 176 7.38 -3.04 -3.02
N TRP A 177 6.76 -2.05 -3.66
CA TRP A 177 7.12 -0.64 -3.49
C TRP A 177 6.88 -0.15 -2.06
N ASN A 178 5.75 -0.51 -1.46
CA ASN A 178 5.36 -0.12 -0.09
C ASN A 178 5.86 -1.09 0.99
N ASN A 179 6.88 -1.93 0.71
CA ASN A 179 7.37 -2.93 1.67
C ASN A 179 7.69 -2.34 3.04
N TYR A 180 8.49 -1.27 3.09
CA TYR A 180 8.86 -0.58 4.32
C TYR A 180 7.64 0.01 5.06
N MET A 181 6.69 0.59 4.31
CA MET A 181 5.51 1.22 4.89
C MET A 181 4.56 0.19 5.54
N MET A 182 4.59 -1.05 5.07
CA MET A 182 3.75 -2.13 5.59
C MET A 182 4.31 -2.79 6.85
N GLU A 183 5.59 -2.59 7.22
CA GLU A 183 6.22 -3.28 8.36
C GLU A 183 5.41 -3.13 9.65
N VAL A 184 4.98 -1.90 9.97
CA VAL A 184 4.18 -1.62 11.17
C VAL A 184 2.83 -2.35 11.13
N MET A 185 2.23 -2.50 9.96
CA MET A 185 0.95 -3.18 9.80
C MET A 185 1.10 -4.70 9.89
N ILE A 186 2.22 -5.24 9.39
CA ILE A 186 2.59 -6.65 9.50
C ILE A 186 2.78 -7.03 10.96
N ASP A 187 3.51 -6.21 11.73
CA ASP A 187 3.75 -6.44 13.16
C ASP A 187 2.44 -6.48 13.98
N ASN A 188 1.44 -5.71 13.56
CA ASN A 188 0.11 -5.66 14.18
C ASN A 188 -0.88 -6.70 13.59
N LYS A 189 -0.42 -7.62 12.74
CA LYS A 189 -1.23 -8.70 12.13
C LYS A 189 -2.45 -8.20 11.33
N LEU A 190 -2.31 -7.09 10.61
CA LEU A 190 -3.39 -6.44 9.85
C LEU A 190 -3.56 -7.00 8.43
N ASP A 191 -3.59 -8.32 8.29
CA ASP A 191 -3.56 -9.02 6.99
C ASP A 191 -4.56 -8.50 5.94
N PRO A 192 -5.84 -8.20 6.25
CA PRO A 192 -6.82 -7.68 5.28
C PRO A 192 -6.52 -6.28 4.74
N PHE A 193 -5.69 -5.50 5.43
CA PHE A 193 -5.32 -4.13 5.04
C PHE A 193 -3.98 -4.08 4.27
N LEU A 194 -3.22 -5.17 4.25
CA LEU A 194 -1.89 -5.24 3.66
C LEU A 194 -1.97 -5.40 2.13
N LEU A 195 -2.06 -4.27 1.44
CA LEU A 195 -2.16 -4.19 -0.01
C LEU A 195 -0.77 -4.10 -0.67
N PRO A 196 -0.33 -5.10 -1.45
CA PRO A 196 0.92 -5.01 -2.20
C PRO A 196 0.82 -4.03 -3.37
N VAL A 197 1.69 -3.02 -3.40
CA VAL A 197 1.77 -2.03 -4.49
C VAL A 197 3.07 -2.21 -5.26
N VAL A 198 3.00 -2.17 -6.59
CA VAL A 198 4.16 -2.23 -7.48
C VAL A 198 4.36 -0.90 -8.20
N GLN A 199 5.61 -0.51 -8.40
CA GLN A 199 5.96 0.63 -9.24
C GLN A 199 6.38 0.16 -10.64
N GLY A 200 5.87 0.78 -11.70
CA GLY A 200 6.25 0.46 -13.07
C GLY A 200 5.23 0.92 -14.11
N SER A 201 4.81 0.03 -15.00
CA SER A 201 3.78 0.29 -16.01
C SER A 201 2.95 -0.96 -16.29
N PHE A 202 1.67 -0.75 -16.55
CA PHE A 202 0.74 -1.80 -16.97
C PHE A 202 0.05 -1.36 -18.27
N HIS A 203 0.04 -2.25 -19.26
CA HIS A 203 -0.71 -2.05 -20.50
C HIS A 203 -1.45 -3.34 -20.84
N ASN A 204 -2.74 -3.23 -21.13
CA ASN A 204 -3.57 -4.31 -21.61
C ASN A 204 -4.28 -3.84 -22.88
N PHE A 205 -4.22 -4.63 -23.94
CA PHE A 205 -4.91 -4.35 -25.19
C PHE A 205 -5.26 -5.64 -25.92
N GLN A 206 -6.36 -5.59 -26.66
CA GLN A 206 -6.77 -6.68 -27.54
C GLN A 206 -6.31 -6.40 -28.97
N SER A 207 -5.90 -7.45 -29.67
CA SER A 207 -5.53 -7.38 -31.08
C SER A 207 -6.08 -8.61 -31.82
N ALA A 208 -6.31 -8.49 -33.12
CA ALA A 208 -6.75 -9.60 -33.94
C ALA A 208 -5.58 -10.15 -34.77
N ILE A 209 -5.34 -11.45 -34.71
CA ILE A 209 -4.41 -12.15 -35.60
C ILE A 209 -5.24 -13.14 -36.42
N GLY A 210 -5.56 -12.76 -37.65
CA GLY A 210 -6.45 -13.55 -38.51
C GLY A 210 -7.89 -13.52 -37.99
N LYS A 211 -8.40 -14.69 -37.56
CA LYS A 211 -9.75 -14.83 -36.98
C LYS A 211 -9.74 -14.81 -35.45
N ASP A 212 -8.58 -14.92 -34.84
CA ASP A 212 -8.45 -15.03 -33.39
C ASP A 212 -8.24 -13.65 -32.78
N ILE A 213 -8.95 -13.41 -31.67
CA ILE A 213 -8.75 -12.23 -30.84
C ILE A 213 -7.78 -12.62 -29.72
N ILE A 214 -6.65 -11.94 -29.66
CA ILE A 214 -5.64 -12.12 -28.62
C ILE A 214 -5.71 -10.97 -27.63
N ASP A 215 -5.59 -11.30 -26.34
CA ASP A 215 -5.43 -10.32 -25.27
C ASP A 215 -3.96 -10.25 -24.89
N VAL A 216 -3.35 -9.07 -25.03
CA VAL A 216 -1.93 -8.84 -24.78
C VAL A 216 -1.79 -7.96 -23.55
N THR A 217 -1.13 -8.50 -22.53
CA THR A 217 -0.82 -7.78 -21.30
C THR A 217 0.69 -7.62 -21.14
N LEU A 218 1.14 -6.38 -20.97
CA LEU A 218 2.53 -6.02 -20.70
C LEU A 218 2.64 -5.41 -19.29
N ILE A 219 3.42 -6.05 -18.43
CA ILE A 219 3.69 -5.60 -17.06
C ILE A 219 5.19 -5.33 -16.93
N ALA A 220 5.55 -4.08 -16.68
CA ALA A 220 6.90 -3.70 -16.29
C ALA A 220 6.90 -3.32 -14.81
N ARG A 221 7.92 -3.76 -14.08
CA ARG A 221 8.10 -3.53 -12.65
C ARG A 221 9.48 -2.96 -12.40
N ARG A 222 9.57 -2.05 -11.44
CA ARG A 222 10.81 -1.44 -11.00
C ARG A 222 11.19 -2.01 -9.64
N CYS A 223 12.43 -2.43 -9.51
CA CYS A 223 12.97 -2.91 -8.25
C CYS A 223 13.03 -1.78 -7.23
N ASN A 224 12.60 -2.05 -5.99
CA ASN A 224 12.75 -1.11 -4.88
C ASN A 224 14.18 -1.09 -4.33
N ARG A 225 14.99 -2.13 -4.60
CA ARG A 225 16.38 -2.21 -4.17
C ARG A 225 17.26 -1.35 -5.06
N ARG A 226 18.22 -0.70 -4.42
CA ARG A 226 19.23 0.14 -5.06
C ARG A 226 18.69 1.16 -6.07
N THR A 227 17.50 1.71 -5.82
CA THR A 227 16.97 2.83 -6.60
C THR A 227 17.84 4.07 -6.39
N GLY A 228 18.16 4.77 -7.47
CA GLY A 228 18.92 6.01 -7.37
C GLY A 228 19.22 6.62 -8.71
N THR A 229 19.49 7.92 -8.71
CA THR A 229 19.87 8.67 -9.90
C THR A 229 21.10 8.05 -10.57
N ARG A 230 21.06 7.95 -11.90
CA ARG A 230 22.05 7.24 -12.74
C ARG A 230 23.52 7.60 -12.47
N MET A 231 23.80 8.84 -12.07
CA MET A 231 25.17 9.28 -11.76
C MET A 231 25.64 8.85 -10.37
N TRP A 232 24.72 8.51 -9.46
CA TRP A 232 24.98 8.21 -8.06
C TRP A 232 24.87 6.71 -7.73
N ARG A 233 24.11 5.95 -8.53
CA ARG A 233 23.95 4.50 -8.38
C ARG A 233 24.17 3.78 -9.71
N ARG A 234 25.29 3.05 -9.80
CA ARG A 234 25.66 2.15 -10.91
C ARG A 234 26.29 0.87 -10.36
N GLY A 235 26.30 -0.18 -11.16
CA GLY A 235 26.92 -1.46 -10.80
C GLY A 235 26.11 -2.28 -9.81
N ALA A 236 26.74 -3.32 -9.26
CA ALA A 236 26.21 -4.16 -8.20
C ALA A 236 26.81 -3.77 -6.84
N ASP A 237 26.12 -4.08 -5.74
CA ASP A 237 26.73 -4.09 -4.41
C ASP A 237 27.35 -5.43 -4.03
N SER A 238 27.89 -5.50 -2.82
CA SER A 238 28.46 -6.71 -2.22
C SER A 238 27.49 -7.88 -2.17
N ASP A 239 26.19 -7.59 -2.10
CA ASP A 239 25.12 -8.59 -2.02
C ASP A 239 24.60 -8.99 -3.41
N GLY A 240 25.19 -8.43 -4.48
CA GLY A 240 24.85 -8.74 -5.87
C GLY A 240 23.62 -8.01 -6.41
N PHE A 241 23.06 -7.03 -5.68
CA PHE A 241 21.95 -6.23 -6.18
C PHE A 241 22.46 -5.17 -7.16
N VAL A 242 21.95 -5.21 -8.38
CA VAL A 242 22.25 -4.21 -9.41
C VAL A 242 21.42 -2.94 -9.23
N ALA A 243 22.02 -1.79 -9.53
CA ALA A 243 21.32 -0.51 -9.50
C ALA A 243 20.26 -0.42 -10.61
N ASN A 244 19.08 0.11 -10.25
CA ASN A 244 17.98 0.42 -11.18
C ASN A 244 17.50 -0.79 -12.02
N PHE A 245 17.31 -1.94 -11.38
CA PHE A 245 16.66 -3.12 -11.96
C PHE A 245 15.15 -2.92 -12.16
#